data_AF-A0ABD5P8P6-F1
#
_entry.id   AF-A0ABD5P8P6-F1
#
_cell.length_a   1.000
_cell.length_b   1.000
_cell.length_c   1.000
_cell.angle_alpha   90.00
_cell.angle_beta   90.00
_cell.angle_gamma   90.00
#
_symmetry.space_group_name_H-M   'P 1'
#
loop_
_entity.id
_entity.type
_entity.pdbx_description
1 polymer ?
#
loop_
_entity_poly.entity_id
_entity_poly.type
_entity_poly.pdbx_seq_one_letter_code
_entity_poly.pdbx_strand_id
1 'polypeptide(L)'
;MSYPVTYYCPACGTLVELQREGYLADKAVTPYPLEGWSYADPDEPFEADGSGTDGEDVDADGVRFVCGESEAGGLRWTGEHAPDGDPSLVPEGADGCGEPFYLSFVRYEDGQEVDPGDPTEFVEVASDRPSGPRGPSGPGLGF
;
A
#
# COMPACT_ATOMS: atom_id res chain seq x y z
N MET A 1 -11.23 -20.40 -6.21
CA MET A 1 -12.46 -19.91 -5.51
C MET A 1 -12.07 -18.57 -4.92
N SER A 2 -12.52 -17.47 -5.52
CA SER A 2 -12.15 -16.12 -5.08
C SER A 2 -13.06 -15.62 -3.95
N TYR A 3 -12.51 -14.91 -2.97
CA TYR A 3 -13.25 -14.18 -1.94
C TYR A 3 -12.87 -12.70 -1.91
N PRO A 4 -13.78 -11.82 -1.47
CA PRO A 4 -13.47 -10.40 -1.32
C PRO A 4 -12.53 -10.19 -0.13
N VAL A 5 -11.45 -9.44 -0.37
CA VAL A 5 -10.55 -8.93 0.67
C VAL A 5 -10.47 -7.43 0.57
N THR A 6 -10.55 -6.75 1.71
CA THR A 6 -10.47 -5.29 1.77
C THR A 6 -9.05 -4.83 2.10
N TYR A 7 -8.53 -3.92 1.28
CA TYR A 7 -7.27 -3.21 1.49
C TYR A 7 -7.53 -1.72 1.68
N TYR A 8 -6.60 -1.02 2.33
CA TYR A 8 -6.68 0.42 2.53
C TYR A 8 -5.55 1.14 1.78
N CYS A 9 -5.85 2.31 1.23
CA CYS A 9 -4.84 3.20 0.70
C CYS A 9 -3.97 3.75 1.85
N PRO A 10 -2.64 3.62 1.81
CA PRO A 10 -1.77 4.13 2.87
C PRO A 10 -1.71 5.67 2.96
N ALA A 11 -2.21 6.39 1.94
CA ALA A 11 -2.25 7.85 1.94
C ALA A 11 -3.52 8.38 2.64
N CYS A 12 -4.70 8.13 2.06
CA CYS A 12 -5.97 8.68 2.56
C CYS A 12 -6.79 7.68 3.39
N GLY A 13 -6.43 6.40 3.38
CA GLY A 13 -7.17 5.34 4.07
C GLY A 13 -8.39 4.81 3.31
N THR A 14 -8.66 5.24 2.07
CA THR A 14 -9.79 4.73 1.27
C THR A 14 -9.71 3.21 1.14
N LEU A 15 -10.85 2.53 1.32
CA LEU A 15 -10.96 1.09 1.26
C LEU A 15 -11.32 0.59 -0.16
N VAL A 16 -10.63 -0.48 -0.57
CA VAL A 16 -10.85 -1.20 -1.82
C VAL A 16 -11.08 -2.68 -1.53
N GLU A 17 -12.13 -3.26 -2.10
CA GLU A 17 -12.39 -4.68 -2.11
C GLU A 17 -11.80 -5.31 -3.38
N LEU A 18 -11.01 -6.36 -3.25
CA LEU A 18 -10.47 -7.14 -4.35
C LEU A 18 -10.86 -8.61 -4.22
N GLN A 19 -11.37 -9.19 -5.30
CA GLN A 19 -11.63 -10.63 -5.40
C GLN A 19 -10.30 -11.39 -5.55
N ARG A 20 -9.99 -12.28 -4.62
CA ARG A 20 -8.72 -13.04 -4.61
C ARG A 20 -8.90 -14.53 -4.30
N GLU A 21 -8.09 -15.38 -4.91
CA GLU A 21 -7.98 -16.80 -4.57
C GLU A 21 -7.34 -17.03 -3.17
N GLY A 22 -7.82 -18.06 -2.46
CA GLY A 22 -7.45 -18.29 -1.07
C GLY A 22 -6.08 -18.85 -0.73
N TYR A 23 -5.24 -19.11 -1.74
CA TYR A 23 -3.90 -19.65 -1.53
C TYR A 23 -2.81 -18.57 -1.49
N LEU A 24 -3.10 -17.35 -1.93
CA LEU A 24 -2.13 -16.25 -1.93
C LEU A 24 -2.17 -15.51 -0.59
N ALA A 25 -1.10 -15.61 0.20
CA ALA A 25 -0.94 -14.83 1.42
C ALA A 25 -0.51 -13.39 1.09
N ASP A 26 -1.15 -12.41 1.72
CA ASP A 26 -0.71 -11.01 1.70
C ASP A 26 0.54 -10.82 2.55
N LYS A 27 1.52 -10.11 1.99
CA LYS A 27 2.75 -9.74 2.70
C LYS A 27 2.67 -8.32 3.25
N ALA A 28 2.34 -7.36 2.39
CA ALA A 28 2.28 -5.95 2.77
C ALA A 28 1.42 -5.13 1.81
N VAL A 29 0.91 -4.01 2.31
CA VAL A 29 0.34 -2.92 1.51
C VAL A 29 1.22 -1.69 1.70
N THR A 30 1.82 -1.21 0.63
CA THR A 30 2.83 -0.15 0.66
C THR A 30 2.56 0.95 -0.36
N PRO A 31 2.95 2.21 -0.08
CA PRO A 31 2.86 3.29 -1.07
C PRO A 31 3.89 3.16 -2.21
N TYR A 32 4.95 2.36 -2.00
CA TYR A 32 6.03 2.14 -2.96
C TYR A 32 6.16 0.65 -3.29
N PRO A 33 6.62 0.28 -4.49
CA PRO A 33 6.86 -1.10 -4.86
C PRO A 33 8.03 -1.68 -4.05
N LEU A 34 7.95 -2.97 -3.71
CA LEU A 34 9.04 -3.70 -3.06
C LEU A 34 10.11 -4.09 -4.09
N GLU A 35 11.38 -4.05 -3.66
CA GLU A 35 12.49 -4.41 -4.54
C GLU A 35 12.42 -5.88 -4.94
N GLY A 36 12.43 -6.13 -6.25
CA GLY A 36 12.37 -7.48 -6.82
C GLY A 36 10.97 -8.07 -6.97
N TRP A 37 9.91 -7.34 -6.59
CA TRP A 37 8.52 -7.72 -6.83
C TRP A 37 8.02 -7.19 -8.17
N SER A 38 7.31 -8.05 -8.91
CA SER A 38 6.60 -7.71 -10.14
C SER A 38 5.14 -7.42 -9.81
N TYR A 39 4.60 -6.31 -10.32
CA TYR A 39 3.23 -5.89 -10.06
C TYR A 39 2.43 -5.86 -11.35
N ALA A 40 1.23 -6.45 -11.32
CA ALA A 40 0.26 -6.37 -12.39
C ALA A 40 -0.83 -5.34 -12.08
N ASP A 41 -1.53 -4.87 -13.11
CA ASP A 41 -2.76 -4.12 -12.93
C ASP A 41 -3.91 -5.03 -12.46
N PRO A 42 -4.91 -4.51 -11.72
CA PRO A 42 -5.98 -5.33 -11.16
C PRO A 42 -6.92 -5.94 -12.21
N ASP A 43 -6.85 -5.49 -13.47
CA ASP A 43 -7.60 -6.04 -14.60
C ASP A 43 -6.83 -7.15 -15.33
N GLU A 44 -5.54 -7.29 -15.05
CA GLU A 44 -4.68 -8.30 -15.65
C GLU A 44 -4.67 -9.58 -14.80
N PRO A 45 -4.43 -10.75 -15.41
CA PRO A 45 -4.23 -11.98 -14.65
C PRO A 45 -2.94 -11.86 -13.82
N PHE A 46 -3.08 -11.79 -12.50
CA PHE A 46 -1.98 -11.82 -11.54
C PHE A 46 -1.93 -13.13 -10.73
N GLU A 47 -2.82 -14.07 -11.06
CA GLU A 47 -2.96 -15.36 -10.41
C GLU A 47 -2.50 -16.46 -11.40
N ALA A 48 -1.69 -17.43 -10.94
CA ALA A 48 -1.11 -18.47 -11.79
C ALA A 48 -2.14 -19.39 -12.49
N ASP A 49 -3.38 -19.42 -12.00
CA ASP A 49 -4.52 -20.16 -12.61
C ASP A 49 -5.56 -19.20 -13.25
N GLY A 50 -5.27 -17.90 -13.28
CA GLY A 50 -6.13 -16.88 -13.84
C GLY A 50 -6.28 -17.10 -15.34
N SER A 51 -7.51 -17.36 -15.78
CA SER A 51 -7.90 -17.50 -17.19
C SER A 51 -7.65 -16.19 -17.95
N GLY A 52 -6.39 -15.85 -18.21
CA GLY A 52 -5.99 -14.85 -19.18
C GLY A 52 -6.56 -15.22 -20.54
N THR A 53 -7.06 -14.22 -21.27
CA THR A 53 -7.59 -14.43 -22.62
C THR A 53 -6.50 -14.76 -23.64
N ASP A 54 -5.24 -14.51 -23.28
CA ASP A 54 -4.02 -15.05 -23.85
C ASP A 54 -3.31 -15.83 -22.73
N GLY A 55 -3.12 -17.15 -22.90
CA GLY A 55 -2.61 -18.06 -21.86
C GLY A 55 -1.13 -17.89 -21.52
N GLU A 56 -0.72 -16.70 -21.11
CA GLU A 56 0.57 -16.42 -20.50
C GLU A 56 0.40 -16.43 -18.97
N ASP A 57 0.88 -17.49 -18.31
CA ASP A 57 0.92 -17.61 -16.85
C ASP A 57 1.89 -16.54 -16.30
N VAL A 58 1.37 -15.36 -15.94
CA VAL A 58 2.16 -14.32 -15.30
C VAL A 58 2.03 -14.48 -13.79
N ASP A 59 3.06 -15.05 -13.15
CA ASP A 59 3.18 -15.08 -11.69
C ASP A 59 3.57 -13.67 -11.21
N ALA A 60 2.58 -12.78 -11.11
CA ALA A 60 2.79 -11.46 -10.57
C ALA A 60 2.91 -11.57 -9.04
N ASP A 61 3.94 -10.94 -8.49
CA ASP A 61 4.22 -10.96 -7.05
C ASP A 61 3.31 -10.02 -6.26
N GLY A 62 2.49 -9.22 -6.94
CA GLY A 62 1.59 -8.24 -6.35
C GLY A 62 0.69 -7.53 -7.35
N VAL A 63 -0.15 -6.65 -6.82
CA VAL A 63 -1.07 -5.82 -7.61
C VAL A 63 -0.82 -4.35 -7.33
N ARG A 64 -0.75 -3.55 -8.39
CA ARG A 64 -0.63 -2.10 -8.32
C ARG A 64 -2.01 -1.46 -8.48
N PHE A 65 -2.38 -0.60 -7.55
CA PHE A 65 -3.64 0.15 -7.60
C PHE A 65 -3.38 1.63 -7.76
N VAL A 66 -4.38 2.34 -8.28
CA VAL A 66 -4.46 3.80 -8.22
C VAL A 66 -5.72 4.15 -7.44
N CYS A 67 -5.55 4.86 -6.32
CA CYS A 67 -6.62 5.07 -5.36
C CYS A 67 -7.82 5.82 -5.97
N GLY A 68 -8.95 5.14 -6.15
CA GLY A 68 -10.18 5.71 -6.70
C GLY A 68 -10.28 5.73 -8.23
N GLU A 69 -9.34 5.12 -8.96
CA GLU A 69 -9.37 5.10 -10.44
C GLU A 69 -9.53 3.70 -11.05
N SER A 70 -9.13 2.64 -10.34
CA SER A 70 -9.23 1.27 -10.88
C SER A 70 -10.68 0.80 -10.99
N GLU A 71 -11.09 0.32 -12.19
CA GLU A 71 -12.43 -0.21 -12.49
C GLU A 71 -12.44 -1.71 -12.88
N ALA A 72 -11.38 -2.44 -12.52
CA ALA A 72 -11.23 -3.86 -12.86
C ALA A 72 -12.43 -4.72 -12.40
N GLY A 73 -12.77 -5.76 -13.17
CA GLY A 73 -13.98 -6.58 -12.97
C GLY A 73 -14.10 -7.30 -11.60
N GLY A 74 -13.01 -7.36 -10.83
CA GLY A 74 -12.98 -7.91 -9.48
C GLY A 74 -12.68 -6.89 -8.37
N LEU A 75 -12.63 -5.60 -8.70
CA LEU A 75 -12.24 -4.52 -7.79
C LEU A 75 -13.39 -3.56 -7.53
N ARG A 76 -13.59 -3.19 -6.27
CA ARG A 76 -14.63 -2.24 -5.87
C ARG A 76 -14.14 -1.27 -4.79
N TRP A 77 -14.25 0.03 -5.07
CA TRP A 77 -14.10 1.07 -4.06
C TRP A 77 -15.34 1.14 -3.19
N THR A 78 -15.18 1.12 -1.87
CA THR A 78 -16.32 1.16 -0.94
C THR A 78 -16.76 2.58 -0.60
N GLY A 79 -15.89 3.57 -0.82
CA GLY A 79 -16.06 4.95 -0.35
C GLY A 79 -15.88 5.11 1.16
N GLU A 80 -15.61 4.02 1.87
CA GLU A 80 -15.28 4.04 3.29
C GLU A 80 -13.77 4.26 3.50
N HIS A 81 -13.42 4.77 4.67
CA HIS A 81 -12.04 5.05 5.04
C HIS A 81 -11.66 4.26 6.29
N ALA A 82 -10.42 3.78 6.31
CA ALA A 82 -9.80 3.23 7.51
C ALA A 82 -9.81 4.28 8.63
N PRO A 83 -9.93 3.85 9.91
CA PRO A 83 -10.03 4.78 11.03
C PRO A 83 -8.78 5.67 11.22
N ASP A 84 -7.63 5.24 10.70
CA ASP A 84 -6.36 5.98 10.75
C ASP A 84 -6.09 6.77 9.44
N GLY A 85 -7.01 6.71 8.48
CA GLY A 85 -6.88 7.43 7.21
C GLY A 85 -7.13 8.93 7.33
N ASP A 86 -6.55 9.69 6.41
CA ASP A 86 -6.85 11.11 6.23
C ASP A 86 -7.78 11.34 5.02
N PRO A 87 -9.12 11.35 5.20
CA PRO A 87 -10.06 11.56 4.11
C PRO A 87 -9.98 12.98 3.53
N SER A 88 -9.28 13.91 4.19
CA SER A 88 -9.10 15.27 3.68
C SER A 88 -8.20 15.34 2.43
N LEU A 89 -7.43 14.29 2.16
CA LEU A 89 -6.64 14.12 0.94
C LEU A 89 -7.46 13.67 -0.27
N VAL A 90 -8.73 13.27 -0.07
CA VAL A 90 -9.60 12.83 -1.16
C VAL A 90 -10.27 14.06 -1.80
N PRO A 91 -10.11 14.29 -3.11
CA PRO A 91 -10.78 15.39 -3.79
C PRO A 91 -12.31 15.21 -3.75
N GLU A 92 -13.03 16.33 -3.62
CA GLU A 92 -14.50 16.29 -3.54
C GLU A 92 -15.11 15.62 -4.79
N GLY A 93 -15.91 14.58 -4.57
CA GLY A 93 -16.57 13.83 -5.63
C GLY A 93 -15.72 12.74 -6.28
N ALA A 94 -14.52 12.47 -5.77
CA ALA A 94 -13.73 11.30 -6.14
C ALA A 94 -13.92 10.14 -5.15
N ASP A 95 -13.71 8.92 -5.62
CA ASP A 95 -13.74 7.71 -4.80
C ASP A 95 -12.44 7.50 -4.00
N GLY A 96 -11.36 8.21 -4.33
CA GLY A 96 -10.05 8.11 -3.70
C GLY A 96 -9.11 9.27 -4.04
N CYS A 97 -7.91 9.28 -3.45
CA CYS A 97 -6.97 10.41 -3.58
C CYS A 97 -6.11 10.41 -4.87
N GLY A 98 -6.18 9.36 -5.70
CA GLY A 98 -5.37 9.23 -6.92
C GLY A 98 -3.93 8.74 -6.71
N GLU A 99 -3.50 8.54 -5.46
CA GLU A 99 -2.14 8.04 -5.20
C GLU A 99 -2.01 6.54 -5.52
N PRO A 100 -0.89 6.12 -6.13
CA PRO A 100 -0.62 4.71 -6.36
C PRO A 100 -0.26 4.00 -5.05
N PHE A 101 -0.67 2.74 -4.93
CA PHE A 101 -0.22 1.87 -3.85
C PHE A 101 -0.17 0.42 -4.32
N TYR A 102 0.57 -0.39 -3.57
CA TYR A 102 1.01 -1.71 -4.00
C TYR A 102 0.61 -2.74 -2.94
N LEU A 103 -0.16 -3.74 -3.34
CA LEU A 103 -0.35 -4.96 -2.56
C LEU A 103 0.70 -5.95 -3.00
N SER A 104 1.49 -6.44 -2.05
CA SER A 104 2.52 -7.43 -2.30
C SER A 104 2.11 -8.77 -1.68
N PHE A 105 2.25 -9.84 -2.44
CA PHE A 105 2.02 -11.20 -1.99
C PHE A 105 3.29 -11.81 -1.38
N VAL A 106 3.10 -12.83 -0.55
CA VAL A 106 4.19 -13.64 -0.01
C VAL A 106 4.75 -14.49 -1.15
N ARG A 107 6.05 -14.33 -1.42
CA ARG A 107 6.79 -15.18 -2.36
C ARG A 107 7.48 -16.32 -1.62
N TYR A 108 7.54 -17.49 -2.24
CA TYR A 108 8.30 -18.63 -1.75
C TYR A 108 9.34 -19.07 -2.78
N GLU A 109 10.59 -19.18 -2.36
CA GLU A 109 11.68 -19.77 -3.16
C GLU A 109 12.30 -20.93 -2.37
N ASP A 110 12.43 -22.10 -3.00
CA ASP A 110 12.91 -23.34 -2.35
C ASP A 110 12.14 -23.72 -1.06
N GLY A 111 10.86 -23.33 -0.97
CA GLY A 111 10.03 -23.55 0.22
C GLY A 111 10.29 -22.59 1.37
N GLN A 112 11.11 -21.55 1.17
CA GLN A 112 11.36 -20.49 2.13
C GLN A 112 10.69 -19.19 1.68
N GLU A 113 10.03 -18.50 2.61
CA GLU A 113 9.47 -17.17 2.34
C GLU A 113 10.60 -16.19 1.99
N VAL A 114 10.44 -15.49 0.88
CA VAL A 114 11.36 -14.43 0.47
C VAL A 114 11.00 -13.15 1.22
N ASP A 115 11.99 -12.56 1.87
CA ASP A 115 11.86 -11.24 2.44
C ASP A 115 12.20 -10.18 1.39
N PRO A 116 11.32 -9.20 1.14
CA PRO A 116 11.67 -8.04 0.35
C PRO A 116 12.81 -7.34 1.08
N GLY A 117 13.94 -7.16 0.42
CA GLY A 117 15.07 -6.44 1.01
C GLY A 117 14.64 -5.05 1.49
N ASP A 118 15.47 -4.42 2.33
CA ASP A 118 15.22 -3.07 2.85
C ASP A 118 14.74 -2.12 1.73
N PRO A 119 13.69 -1.32 1.98
CA PRO A 119 13.16 -0.40 0.99
C PRO A 119 14.28 0.54 0.51
N THR A 120 14.48 0.64 -0.80
CA THR A 120 15.56 1.45 -1.37
C THR A 120 15.33 2.95 -1.22
N GLU A 121 14.11 3.37 -0.83
CA GLU A 121 13.76 4.76 -0.59
C GLU A 121 13.70 5.06 0.92
N PHE A 122 14.82 5.58 1.45
CA PHE A 122 14.86 6.12 2.81
C PHE A 122 14.22 7.51 2.82
N VAL A 123 13.05 7.66 3.44
CA VAL A 123 12.54 9.00 3.81
C VAL A 123 13.39 9.51 4.96
N GLU A 124 14.20 10.53 4.70
CA GLU A 124 14.87 11.28 5.75
C GLU A 124 13.78 12.02 6.56
N VAL A 125 13.38 11.46 7.70
CA VAL A 125 12.52 12.18 8.64
C VAL A 125 13.35 13.36 9.15
N ALA A 126 13.08 14.56 8.62
CA ALA A 126 13.70 15.76 9.12
C ALA A 126 13.36 15.86 10.61
N SER A 127 14.35 15.59 11.47
CA SER A 127 14.23 15.77 12.91
C SER A 127 14.29 17.27 13.20
N ASP A 128 13.31 18.04 12.69
CA ASP A 128 13.04 19.37 13.23
C ASP A 128 12.30 19.18 14.54
N ARG A 129 13.07 18.83 15.56
CA ARG A 129 12.62 18.93 16.94
C ARG A 129 12.42 20.44 17.18
N PRO A 130 11.19 20.93 17.43
CA PRO A 130 11.01 22.32 17.79
C PRO A 130 11.92 22.63 18.97
N SER A 131 12.77 23.63 18.79
CA SER A 131 13.67 24.11 19.84
C SER A 131 12.85 24.41 21.08
N GLY A 132 13.00 23.57 22.11
CA GLY A 132 12.29 23.72 23.37
C GLY A 132 12.53 25.12 23.97
N PRO A 133 11.56 25.65 24.73
CA PRO A 133 11.67 27.00 25.29
C PRO A 133 12.94 27.14 26.13
N ARG A 134 13.72 28.19 25.87
CA ARG A 134 14.86 28.58 26.70
C ARG A 134 14.39 28.77 28.14
N GLY A 135 14.91 27.96 29.06
CA GLY A 135 14.67 28.12 30.49
C GLY A 135 15.13 29.50 30.97
N PRO A 136 14.49 30.06 32.02
CA PRO A 136 14.82 31.38 32.52
C PRO A 136 16.26 31.41 33.07
N SER A 137 17.00 32.46 32.73
CA SER A 137 18.32 32.75 33.30
C SER A 137 18.20 32.92 34.82
N GLY A 138 18.88 32.06 35.57
CA GLY A 138 18.95 32.15 37.03
C GLY A 138 19.61 33.46 37.49
N PRO A 139 19.24 33.97 38.68
CA PRO A 139 19.82 35.20 39.22
C PRO A 139 21.31 34.99 39.56
N GLY A 140 22.14 35.91 39.08
CA GLY A 140 23.58 35.95 39.33
C GLY A 140 23.88 36.16 40.81
N LEU A 141 24.80 35.34 41.32
CA LEU A 141 25.43 35.52 42.63
C LEU A 141 26.34 36.76 42.57
N GLY A 142 25.92 37.82 43.24
CA GLY A 142 26.75 39.00 43.52
C GLY A 142 27.03 39.08 45.02
N PHE A 143 28.31 38.85 45.34
CA PHE A 143 29.14 39.20 46.51
C PHE A 143 28.48 39.78 47.77
#